data_AF-A0A158L2A9-F1
#
_entry.id   AF-A0A158L2A9-F1
#
_cell.length_a   1.000
_cell.length_b   1.000
_cell.length_c   1.000
_cell.angle_alpha   90.00
_cell.angle_beta   90.00
_cell.angle_gamma   90.00
#
_symmetry.space_group_name_H-M   'P 1'
#
loop_
_entity.id
_entity.type
_entity.pdbx_description
1 polymer ?
#
loop_
_entity_poly.entity_id
_entity_poly.type
_entity_poly.pdbx_seq_one_letter_code
_entity_poly.pdbx_strand_id
1 'polypeptide(L)'
;MPFPFHDTFAGSRKAVFRRRRRKANTSSDSFVEVVRRKLLPWITTSLAFVFAAGIAYSAWNSLYQPQGVTISAIAVPKTLSDKGFTSDVIAEKIRDNLLKIYSTTPHAMAAMPKEPLDISIPGTGMSVRKLVAWVSAYFPESWHHIVSGEIVSDNSAETKFVITLRVNGKLLPTRTVDSGNLNDNLNSAVHILSRNLIEKVDLYQEAIALIKDERYADAEDIIDEMRSTLPSKSDRLGAVLNLKGYIVEHKPYVATPASNLNSPKSEPANLAIARRYYAEANTSISLTNLGNLETNRCWYASEETREYYCSLAEHHFRAAIELAPESADAHYSLGNFLYDRAFNVCAPGKTTELLGQAVQEFNAAMQLDDTKAETYQGMALARYLGNEPVSHDIVLGYFAAASRRDSSNNSFRNQLSFLRLEKDLRDPSTLLREIPVLNPDPLLDNIAKRRDKCSKDKSRPLVSG
;
A
#
# COMPACT_ATOMS: atom_id res chain seq x y z
N MET A 1 -65.74 28.73 60.88
CA MET A 1 -65.71 29.94 61.73
C MET A 1 -65.76 31.19 60.85
N PRO A 2 -66.26 32.34 61.33
CA PRO A 2 -66.95 33.30 60.46
C PRO A 2 -66.42 34.75 60.45
N PHE A 3 -66.55 35.44 59.29
CA PHE A 3 -66.73 36.91 59.12
C PHE A 3 -65.69 37.86 59.79
N PRO A 4 -65.81 39.21 59.72
CA PRO A 4 -66.54 40.12 58.81
C PRO A 4 -65.53 41.03 58.02
N PHE A 5 -65.76 42.24 57.46
CA PHE A 5 -66.92 43.17 57.35
C PHE A 5 -66.88 43.99 56.02
N HIS A 6 -67.90 44.85 55.89
CA HIS A 6 -68.18 45.99 55.00
C HIS A 6 -67.09 47.12 55.01
N ASP A 7 -67.08 48.16 54.15
CA ASP A 7 -68.26 48.98 53.78
C ASP A 7 -68.19 49.81 52.48
N THR A 8 -69.36 50.30 52.08
CA THR A 8 -69.63 51.16 50.92
C THR A 8 -69.71 52.64 51.28
N PHE A 9 -69.26 53.56 50.40
CA PHE A 9 -69.80 54.93 50.37
C PHE A 9 -69.85 55.53 48.96
N ALA A 10 -70.95 56.24 48.68
CA ALA A 10 -71.23 56.89 47.39
C ALA A 10 -70.73 58.35 47.36
N GLY A 11 -70.35 58.87 46.19
CA GLY A 11 -69.80 60.23 46.05
C GLY A 11 -69.94 60.82 44.64
N SER A 12 -71.02 61.56 44.42
CA SER A 12 -71.47 62.06 43.11
C SER A 12 -70.56 63.10 42.41
N ARG A 13 -70.67 63.15 41.07
CA ARG A 13 -70.50 64.34 40.17
C ARG A 13 -69.12 65.03 40.10
N LYS A 14 -68.48 64.95 38.92
CA LYS A 14 -68.54 66.00 37.87
C LYS A 14 -67.73 65.60 36.63
N ALA A 15 -68.23 65.93 35.44
CA ALA A 15 -67.54 65.68 34.18
C ALA A 15 -66.37 66.67 33.99
N VAL A 16 -65.21 66.15 33.60
CA VAL A 16 -64.11 66.95 33.05
C VAL A 16 -63.65 66.29 31.75
N PHE A 17 -64.04 66.88 30.62
CA PHE A 17 -63.56 66.49 29.29
C PHE A 17 -62.07 66.81 29.14
N ARG A 18 -61.18 65.86 29.48
CA ARG A 18 -59.78 65.90 29.03
C ARG A 18 -59.64 65.11 27.75
N ARG A 19 -59.39 65.82 26.63
CA ARG A 19 -58.95 65.25 25.35
C ARG A 19 -57.69 64.38 25.58
N ARG A 20 -57.86 63.06 25.73
CA ARG A 20 -56.74 62.14 25.50
C ARG A 20 -56.42 62.19 24.01
N ARG A 21 -55.27 62.77 23.65
CA ARG A 21 -54.64 62.55 22.34
C ARG A 21 -54.62 61.03 22.10
N ARG A 22 -55.27 60.55 21.05
CA ARG A 22 -54.98 59.21 20.51
C ARG A 22 -53.52 59.23 20.10
N LYS A 23 -52.65 58.58 20.87
CA LYS A 23 -51.39 58.05 20.33
C LYS A 23 -51.77 56.90 19.40
N ALA A 24 -52.07 57.26 18.15
CA ALA A 24 -51.76 56.38 17.04
C ALA A 24 -50.24 56.18 16.99
N ASN A 25 -49.78 55.18 16.24
CA ASN A 25 -48.41 54.71 16.17
C ASN A 25 -47.94 53.92 17.42
N THR A 26 -48.63 52.82 17.71
CA THR A 26 -47.89 51.56 17.62
C THR A 26 -47.75 51.24 16.13
N SER A 27 -46.59 51.52 15.53
CA SER A 27 -46.24 50.77 14.32
C SER A 27 -46.13 49.32 14.78
N SER A 28 -47.00 48.45 14.28
CA SER A 28 -46.59 47.09 14.06
C SER A 28 -45.55 47.17 12.94
N ASP A 29 -44.29 47.49 13.30
CA ASP A 29 -43.14 47.25 12.44
C ASP A 29 -43.35 45.85 11.89
N SER A 30 -43.54 45.76 10.57
CA SER A 30 -44.05 44.52 9.99
C SER A 30 -43.12 43.38 10.40
N PHE A 31 -43.64 42.17 10.60
CA PHE A 31 -42.79 41.03 10.99
C PHE A 31 -41.56 40.92 10.05
N VAL A 32 -41.75 41.26 8.78
CA VAL A 32 -40.74 41.44 7.73
C VAL A 32 -39.64 42.47 8.09
N GLU A 33 -39.96 43.65 8.62
CA GLU A 33 -38.98 44.65 9.07
C GLU A 33 -38.18 44.20 10.29
N VAL A 34 -38.83 43.55 11.26
CA VAL A 34 -38.14 42.99 12.44
C VAL A 34 -37.17 41.89 12.02
N VAL A 35 -37.60 40.98 11.14
CA VAL A 35 -36.75 39.93 10.55
C VAL A 35 -35.60 40.54 9.76
N ARG A 36 -35.86 41.51 8.86
CA ARG A 36 -34.84 42.16 8.04
C ARG A 36 -33.80 42.93 8.86
N ARG A 37 -34.22 43.58 9.95
CA ARG A 37 -33.34 44.46 10.74
C ARG A 37 -32.61 43.75 11.87
N LYS A 38 -33.15 42.64 12.40
CA LYS A 38 -32.54 41.89 13.52
C LYS A 38 -32.06 40.48 13.16
N LEU A 39 -32.80 39.72 12.35
CA LEU A 39 -32.43 38.32 12.06
C LEU A 39 -31.50 38.19 10.86
N LEU A 40 -31.71 38.99 9.81
CA LEU A 40 -30.90 38.91 8.58
C LEU A 40 -29.38 39.06 8.83
N PRO A 41 -28.88 40.03 9.64
CA PRO A 41 -27.45 40.16 9.91
C PRO A 41 -26.84 38.96 10.63
N TRP A 42 -27.60 38.34 11.54
CA TRP A 42 -27.16 37.13 12.25
C TRP A 42 -27.12 35.93 11.31
N ILE A 43 -28.16 35.74 10.49
CA ILE A 43 -28.19 34.68 9.47
C ILE A 43 -27.02 34.83 8.49
N THR A 44 -26.73 36.04 7.98
CA THR A 44 -25.59 36.25 7.09
C THR A 44 -24.24 36.02 7.77
N THR A 45 -24.10 36.41 9.05
CA THR A 45 -22.86 36.18 9.81
C THR A 45 -22.64 34.70 10.08
N SER A 46 -23.69 33.97 10.47
CA SER A 46 -23.64 32.52 10.66
C SER A 46 -23.35 31.77 9.36
N LEU A 47 -23.97 32.15 8.23
CA LEU A 47 -23.67 31.55 6.93
C LEU A 47 -22.21 31.82 6.52
N ALA A 48 -21.73 33.06 6.69
CA ALA A 48 -20.34 33.41 6.40
C ALA A 48 -19.35 32.63 7.28
N PHE A 49 -19.68 32.43 8.57
CA PHE A 49 -18.86 31.61 9.46
C PHE A 49 -18.86 30.13 9.05
N VAL A 50 -20.01 29.54 8.73
CA VAL A 50 -20.09 28.14 8.25
C VAL A 50 -19.36 27.97 6.92
N PHE A 51 -19.47 28.94 6.00
CA PHE A 51 -18.75 28.91 4.72
C PHE A 51 -17.24 29.07 4.91
N ALA A 52 -16.79 29.98 5.79
CA ALA A 52 -15.39 30.14 6.16
C ALA A 52 -14.84 28.89 6.87
N ALA A 53 -15.61 28.27 7.77
CA ALA A 53 -15.25 27.02 8.42
C ALA A 53 -15.22 25.85 7.44
N GLY A 54 -16.11 25.80 6.45
CA GLY A 54 -16.10 24.82 5.37
C GLY A 54 -14.90 24.98 4.44
N ILE A 55 -14.52 26.21 4.07
CA ILE A 55 -13.28 26.48 3.35
C ILE A 55 -12.06 26.13 4.20
N ALA A 56 -12.05 26.50 5.49
CA ALA A 56 -10.96 26.18 6.40
C ALA A 56 -10.81 24.67 6.60
N TYR A 57 -11.92 23.91 6.68
CA TYR A 57 -11.91 22.45 6.79
C TYR A 57 -11.52 21.77 5.48
N SER A 58 -11.97 22.28 4.32
CA SER A 58 -11.57 21.79 3.00
C SER A 58 -10.08 22.07 2.73
N ALA A 59 -9.61 23.28 3.05
CA ALA A 59 -8.20 23.64 3.01
C ALA A 59 -7.40 22.82 4.02
N TRP A 60 -7.92 22.57 5.23
CA TRP A 60 -7.29 21.68 6.21
C TRP A 60 -7.14 20.27 5.64
N ASN A 61 -8.21 19.61 5.19
CA ASN A 61 -8.08 18.26 4.61
C ASN A 61 -7.22 18.22 3.33
N SER A 62 -7.12 19.33 2.58
CA SER A 62 -6.27 19.42 1.38
C SER A 62 -4.80 19.76 1.68
N LEU A 63 -4.49 20.35 2.84
CA LEU A 63 -3.14 20.77 3.26
C LEU A 63 -2.59 19.88 4.38
N TYR A 64 -3.44 19.17 5.11
CA TYR A 64 -3.09 18.21 6.15
C TYR A 64 -2.75 16.86 5.50
N GLN A 65 -1.69 16.85 4.69
CA GLN A 65 -0.96 15.64 4.34
C GLN A 65 0.22 15.54 5.31
N PRO A 66 0.16 14.69 6.35
CA PRO A 66 1.15 14.69 7.44
C PRO A 66 2.56 14.23 7.05
N GLN A 67 2.83 13.96 5.77
CA GLN A 67 4.14 13.61 5.19
C GLN A 67 4.37 14.19 3.78
N GLY A 68 3.73 15.33 3.43
CA GLY A 68 3.91 15.95 2.11
C GLY A 68 5.34 16.40 1.82
N VAL A 69 5.86 16.13 0.61
CA VAL A 69 7.23 16.45 0.19
C VAL A 69 7.23 17.46 -0.96
N THR A 70 7.46 18.73 -0.65
CA THR A 70 7.54 19.79 -1.66
C THR A 70 8.98 19.93 -2.15
N ILE A 71 9.23 19.56 -3.41
CA ILE A 71 10.54 19.79 -4.04
C ILE A 71 10.54 21.18 -4.69
N SER A 72 11.24 22.10 -4.03
CA SER A 72 11.51 23.43 -4.57
C SER A 72 12.48 23.35 -5.75
N ALA A 73 12.32 24.28 -6.71
CA ALA A 73 13.26 24.47 -7.80
C ALA A 73 14.71 24.58 -7.27
N ILE A 74 15.58 23.69 -7.73
CA ILE A 74 16.99 23.61 -7.30
C ILE A 74 17.79 24.63 -8.09
N ALA A 75 18.57 25.49 -7.44
CA ALA A 75 19.38 26.46 -8.17
C ALA A 75 20.44 25.73 -9.01
N VAL A 76 20.58 26.07 -10.29
CA VAL A 76 21.56 25.44 -11.20
C VAL A 76 22.37 26.53 -11.92
N PRO A 77 23.71 26.38 -12.10
CA PRO A 77 24.52 27.35 -12.82
C PRO A 77 24.08 27.44 -14.28
N LYS A 78 24.24 28.63 -14.87
CA LYS A 78 23.81 28.88 -16.24
C LYS A 78 24.38 27.85 -17.23
N THR A 79 25.63 27.43 -17.06
CA THR A 79 26.31 26.50 -17.97
C THR A 79 25.87 25.03 -17.85
N LEU A 80 25.16 24.66 -16.78
CA LEU A 80 24.39 23.42 -16.71
C LEU A 80 22.99 23.61 -17.29
N SER A 81 22.34 24.75 -17.04
CA SER A 81 21.05 25.09 -17.65
C SER A 81 21.11 25.16 -19.17
N ASP A 82 22.17 25.75 -19.73
CA ASP A 82 22.44 25.84 -21.18
C ASP A 82 22.71 24.45 -21.80
N LYS A 83 23.02 23.43 -20.98
CA LYS A 83 23.14 22.00 -21.36
C LYS A 83 21.83 21.21 -21.15
N GLY A 84 20.72 21.88 -20.83
CA GLY A 84 19.41 21.27 -20.60
C GLY A 84 19.12 20.86 -19.15
N PHE A 85 20.07 21.03 -18.22
CA PHE A 85 19.85 20.79 -16.79
C PHE A 85 19.27 22.04 -16.13
N THR A 86 17.99 22.34 -16.39
CA THR A 86 17.29 23.43 -15.69
C THR A 86 16.97 23.03 -14.25
N SER A 87 16.66 24.03 -13.41
CA SER A 87 16.19 23.85 -12.04
C SER A 87 15.02 22.87 -11.92
N ASP A 88 14.09 22.93 -12.88
CA ASP A 88 12.90 22.08 -12.90
C ASP A 88 13.25 20.65 -13.34
N VAL A 89 14.12 20.48 -14.34
CA VAL A 89 14.60 19.15 -14.79
C VAL A 89 15.34 18.40 -13.67
N ILE A 90 16.10 19.09 -12.82
CA ILE A 90 16.75 18.46 -11.65
C ILE A 90 15.72 18.10 -10.57
N ALA A 91 14.73 18.97 -10.30
CA ALA A 91 13.65 18.67 -9.37
C ALA A 91 12.79 17.48 -9.83
N GLU A 92 12.46 17.39 -11.11
CA GLU A 92 11.77 16.24 -11.70
C GLU A 92 12.62 14.97 -11.64
N LYS A 93 13.92 15.04 -11.93
CA LYS A 93 14.81 13.86 -11.79
C LYS A 93 14.87 13.34 -10.36
N ILE A 94 14.79 14.19 -9.34
CA ILE A 94 14.68 13.75 -7.93
C ILE A 94 13.30 13.14 -7.69
N ARG A 95 12.21 13.82 -8.08
CA ARG A 95 10.83 13.27 -7.99
C ARG A 95 10.76 11.87 -8.57
N ASP A 96 11.24 11.69 -9.79
CA ASP A 96 11.13 10.43 -10.52
C ASP A 96 12.03 9.33 -9.91
N ASN A 97 13.18 9.69 -9.32
CA ASN A 97 13.98 8.77 -8.52
C ASN A 97 13.30 8.37 -7.21
N LEU A 98 12.66 9.31 -6.51
CA LEU A 98 11.85 9.01 -5.32
C LEU A 98 10.72 8.05 -5.73
N LEU A 99 9.87 8.42 -6.69
CA LEU A 99 8.77 7.59 -7.18
C LEU A 99 9.24 6.18 -7.59
N LYS A 100 10.41 6.05 -8.23
CA LYS A 100 11.02 4.75 -8.55
C LYS A 100 11.42 3.96 -7.30
N ILE A 101 11.92 4.59 -6.25
CA ILE A 101 12.22 3.90 -4.98
C ILE A 101 10.90 3.39 -4.35
N TYR A 102 9.87 4.23 -4.27
CA TYR A 102 8.53 3.84 -3.78
C TYR A 102 7.89 2.71 -4.62
N SER A 103 8.04 2.75 -5.96
CA SER A 103 7.44 1.75 -6.85
C SER A 103 8.14 0.40 -6.85
N THR A 104 9.34 0.28 -6.27
CA THR A 104 10.07 -1.00 -6.17
C THR A 104 9.83 -1.73 -4.85
N THR A 105 8.97 -1.23 -3.97
CA THR A 105 8.69 -1.82 -2.66
C THR A 105 7.92 -3.15 -2.81
N PRO A 106 8.46 -4.29 -2.32
CA PRO A 106 7.78 -5.58 -2.41
C PRO A 106 6.43 -5.56 -1.70
N HIS A 107 5.42 -6.17 -2.31
CA HIS A 107 4.04 -6.16 -1.83
C HIS A 107 3.90 -6.72 -0.39
N ALA A 108 4.67 -7.75 -0.04
CA ALA A 108 4.73 -8.30 1.32
C ALA A 108 5.14 -7.28 2.40
N MET A 109 5.87 -6.22 2.01
CA MET A 109 6.27 -5.12 2.89
C MET A 109 5.30 -3.92 2.82
N ALA A 110 4.49 -3.78 1.77
CA ALA A 110 3.88 -2.52 1.33
C ALA A 110 2.57 -2.13 2.05
N ALA A 111 2.56 -2.14 3.39
CA ALA A 111 1.32 -2.02 4.16
C ALA A 111 0.86 -0.58 4.51
N MET A 112 1.66 0.46 4.25
CA MET A 112 1.20 1.85 4.42
C MET A 112 0.20 2.23 3.32
N PRO A 113 -0.92 2.92 3.66
CA PRO A 113 -1.78 3.55 2.67
C PRO A 113 -0.94 4.44 1.75
N LYS A 114 -1.06 4.21 0.44
CA LYS A 114 -0.42 5.05 -0.57
C LYS A 114 -1.17 6.39 -0.65
N GLU A 115 -0.96 7.26 0.33
CA GLU A 115 -0.99 8.69 0.07
C GLU A 115 0.20 8.94 -0.88
N PRO A 116 -0.03 9.20 -2.18
CA PRO A 116 1.08 9.51 -3.07
C PRO A 116 1.74 10.78 -2.54
N LEU A 117 3.06 10.78 -2.39
CA LEU A 117 3.80 11.98 -2.09
C LEU A 117 3.38 13.08 -3.08
N ASP A 118 2.73 14.15 -2.60
CA ASP A 118 2.39 15.30 -3.42
C ASP A 118 3.65 16.12 -3.71
N ILE A 119 4.44 15.62 -4.65
CA ILE A 119 5.67 16.25 -5.13
C ILE A 119 5.30 17.35 -6.11
N SER A 120 4.76 18.43 -5.56
CA SER A 120 4.52 19.66 -6.29
C SER A 120 5.85 20.36 -6.58
N ILE A 121 6.08 20.69 -7.85
CA ILE A 121 7.13 21.61 -8.30
C ILE A 121 6.45 22.95 -8.54
N PRO A 122 6.53 23.93 -7.62
CA PRO A 122 5.74 25.15 -7.70
C PRO A 122 6.24 26.06 -8.81
N GLY A 123 5.46 26.13 -9.90
CA GLY A 123 5.64 27.07 -11.00
C GLY A 123 5.79 28.52 -10.54
N THR A 124 6.42 29.34 -11.37
CA THR A 124 6.99 30.66 -11.01
C THR A 124 5.96 31.79 -10.87
N GLY A 125 4.91 31.58 -10.08
CA GLY A 125 3.97 32.61 -9.60
C GLY A 125 4.18 32.94 -8.12
N MET A 126 4.47 34.21 -7.78
CA MET A 126 4.85 34.61 -6.41
C MET A 126 3.76 34.45 -5.33
N SER A 127 2.50 34.18 -5.69
CA SER A 127 1.39 34.10 -4.73
C SER A 127 1.39 32.81 -3.91
N VAL A 128 1.60 31.65 -4.55
CA VAL A 128 1.45 30.34 -3.90
C VAL A 128 2.59 30.07 -2.90
N ARG A 129 3.84 30.37 -3.26
CA ARG A 129 5.00 30.14 -2.37
C ARG A 129 4.88 30.93 -1.06
N LYS A 130 4.36 32.17 -1.09
CA LYS A 130 4.14 32.96 0.12
C LYS A 130 2.99 32.43 0.97
N LEU A 131 1.90 31.96 0.33
CA LEU A 131 0.78 31.37 1.05
C LEU A 131 1.20 30.06 1.73
N VAL A 132 1.85 29.14 1.01
CA VAL A 132 2.33 27.87 1.57
C VAL A 132 3.36 28.10 2.67
N ALA A 133 4.36 28.97 2.47
CA ALA A 133 5.36 29.26 3.50
C ALA A 133 4.77 29.97 4.76
N TRP A 134 3.75 30.82 4.58
CA TRP A 134 3.05 31.44 5.70
C TRP A 134 2.21 30.41 6.48
N VAL A 135 1.51 29.52 5.77
CA VAL A 135 0.72 28.44 6.38
C VAL A 135 1.63 27.42 7.10
N SER A 136 2.71 26.98 6.46
CA SER A 136 3.63 25.98 7.03
C SER A 136 4.37 26.48 8.27
N ALA A 137 4.59 27.79 8.41
CA ALA A 137 5.24 28.40 9.58
C ALA A 137 4.43 28.28 10.88
N TYR A 138 3.14 27.88 10.82
CA TYR A 138 2.31 27.61 12.00
C TYR A 138 2.19 26.11 12.34
N PHE A 139 2.84 25.23 11.57
CA PHE A 139 2.81 23.78 11.78
C PHE A 139 4.15 23.22 12.26
N PRO A 140 4.16 22.09 12.98
CA PRO A 140 5.40 21.40 13.35
C PRO A 140 6.24 21.01 12.12
N GLU A 141 7.56 21.17 12.22
CA GLU A 141 8.52 20.80 11.14
C GLU A 141 8.45 19.32 10.73
N SER A 142 7.84 18.46 11.54
CA SER A 142 7.64 17.03 11.26
C SER A 142 6.46 16.73 10.33
N TRP A 143 5.64 17.71 9.96
CA TRP A 143 4.41 17.47 9.17
C TRP A 143 4.61 17.68 7.67
N HIS A 144 5.63 18.42 7.24
CA HIS A 144 5.92 18.71 5.84
C HIS A 144 7.44 18.76 5.62
N HIS A 145 7.90 18.20 4.50
CA HIS A 145 9.30 18.20 4.12
C HIS A 145 9.53 19.08 2.89
N ILE A 146 10.04 20.28 3.11
CA ILE A 146 10.47 21.18 2.05
C ILE A 146 11.89 20.80 1.65
N VAL A 147 12.01 20.24 0.45
CA VAL A 147 13.29 19.93 -0.18
C VAL A 147 13.71 21.12 -1.01
N SER A 148 14.93 21.61 -0.77
CA SER A 148 15.55 22.68 -1.53
C SER A 148 16.99 22.32 -1.83
N GLY A 149 17.61 23.00 -2.79
CA GLY A 149 18.99 22.70 -3.13
C GLY A 149 19.60 23.66 -4.13
N GLU A 150 20.89 23.46 -4.34
CA GLU A 150 21.68 24.20 -5.31
C GLU A 150 22.79 23.30 -5.87
N ILE A 151 23.16 23.57 -7.12
CA ILE A 151 24.36 23.06 -7.76
C ILE A 151 25.29 24.25 -7.93
N VAL A 152 26.53 24.12 -7.49
CA VAL A 152 27.54 25.20 -7.54
C VAL A 152 28.78 24.66 -8.24
N SER A 153 29.44 25.46 -9.08
CA SER A 153 30.74 25.08 -9.62
C SER A 153 31.82 25.16 -8.53
N ASP A 154 32.57 24.07 -8.36
CA ASP A 154 33.67 23.96 -7.39
C ASP A 154 34.92 24.76 -7.84
N ASN A 155 35.00 25.09 -9.14
CA ASN A 155 36.14 25.81 -9.71
C ASN A 155 35.75 26.76 -10.85
N SER A 156 36.64 27.72 -11.14
CA SER A 156 36.46 28.69 -12.23
C SER A 156 36.53 28.08 -13.64
N ALA A 157 36.93 26.81 -13.75
CA ALA A 157 37.01 26.05 -15.00
C ALA A 157 35.74 25.21 -15.27
N GLU A 158 34.79 25.21 -14.33
CA GLU A 158 33.53 24.45 -14.38
C GLU A 158 33.67 22.96 -14.71
N THR A 159 34.76 22.36 -14.24
CA THR A 159 35.01 20.91 -14.42
C THR A 159 34.42 20.06 -13.30
N LYS A 160 33.96 20.69 -12.22
CA LYS A 160 33.38 20.04 -11.03
C LYS A 160 32.18 20.81 -10.51
N PHE A 161 31.11 20.10 -10.19
CA PHE A 161 29.88 20.66 -9.65
C PHE A 161 29.55 20.01 -8.31
N VAL A 162 29.35 20.82 -7.26
CA VAL A 162 28.89 20.36 -5.95
C VAL A 162 27.39 20.51 -5.89
N ILE A 163 26.69 19.39 -5.67
CA ILE A 163 25.25 19.34 -5.46
C ILE A 163 24.98 19.32 -3.96
N THR A 164 24.17 20.27 -3.49
CA THR A 164 23.75 20.41 -2.11
C THR A 164 22.23 20.35 -2.04
N LEU A 165 21.69 19.42 -1.26
CA LEU A 165 20.28 19.38 -0.91
C LEU A 165 20.08 19.73 0.57
N ARG A 166 18.90 20.26 0.90
CA ARG A 166 18.46 20.61 2.24
C ARG A 166 17.02 20.17 2.46
N VAL A 167 16.74 19.53 3.59
CA VAL A 167 15.38 19.17 4.04
C VAL A 167 15.03 20.04 5.22
N ASN A 168 13.97 20.85 5.12
CA ASN A 168 13.58 21.82 6.14
C ASN A 168 14.77 22.71 6.58
N GLY A 169 15.58 23.14 5.61
CA GLY A 169 16.80 23.93 5.82
C GLY A 169 18.04 23.16 6.29
N LYS A 170 17.90 21.93 6.82
CA LYS A 170 19.01 21.09 7.27
C LYS A 170 19.76 20.46 6.09
N LEU A 171 21.08 20.63 6.06
CA LEU A 171 21.96 20.11 4.98
C LEU A 171 21.96 18.58 4.93
N LEU A 172 21.81 18.01 3.73
CA LEU A 172 22.10 16.61 3.42
C LEU A 172 23.58 16.44 2.99
N PRO A 173 24.14 15.22 3.02
CA PRO A 173 25.49 14.96 2.51
C PRO A 173 25.62 15.38 1.05
N THR A 174 26.58 16.27 0.77
CA THR A 174 26.81 16.83 -0.57
C THR A 174 27.46 15.81 -1.51
N ARG A 175 27.29 16.01 -2.83
CA ARG A 175 27.93 15.18 -3.86
C ARG A 175 28.64 16.04 -4.89
N THR A 176 29.91 15.73 -5.17
CA THR A 176 30.68 16.36 -6.24
C THR A 176 30.60 15.52 -7.50
N VAL A 177 30.39 16.18 -8.64
CA VAL A 177 30.15 15.59 -9.96
C VAL A 177 31.15 16.20 -10.94
N ASP A 178 32.01 15.37 -11.53
CA ASP A 178 32.92 15.80 -12.59
C ASP A 178 32.15 16.03 -13.90
N SER A 179 32.57 17.04 -14.67
CA SER A 179 31.96 17.41 -15.96
C SER A 179 32.20 16.38 -17.07
N GLY A 180 33.18 15.48 -16.89
CA GLY A 180 33.46 14.37 -17.80
C GLY A 180 32.40 13.29 -17.66
N ASN A 181 31.59 13.09 -18.70
CA ASN A 181 30.32 12.34 -18.64
C ASN A 181 29.34 12.89 -17.59
N LEU A 182 29.11 14.20 -17.66
CA LEU A 182 28.18 14.94 -16.80
C LEU A 182 26.80 14.27 -16.64
N ASN A 183 26.22 13.72 -17.71
CA ASN A 183 24.87 13.13 -17.66
C ASN A 183 24.80 11.94 -16.70
N ASP A 184 25.71 10.98 -16.84
CA ASP A 184 25.69 9.76 -16.02
C ASP A 184 26.13 10.04 -14.58
N ASN A 185 27.15 10.88 -14.40
CA ASN A 185 27.61 11.28 -13.06
C ASN A 185 26.51 12.04 -12.30
N LEU A 186 25.78 12.93 -12.98
CA LEU A 186 24.67 13.70 -12.40
C LEU A 186 23.45 12.81 -12.11
N ASN A 187 23.10 11.88 -13.00
CA ASN A 187 22.04 10.90 -12.74
C ASN A 187 22.38 10.02 -11.52
N SER A 188 23.63 9.55 -11.40
CA SER A 188 24.13 8.78 -10.26
C SER A 188 24.10 9.59 -8.96
N ALA A 189 24.59 10.83 -8.99
CA ALA A 189 24.56 11.72 -7.82
C ALA A 189 23.14 12.05 -7.37
N VAL A 190 22.21 12.34 -8.31
CA VAL A 190 20.79 12.55 -8.03
C VAL A 190 20.15 11.31 -7.43
N HIS A 191 20.45 10.10 -7.93
CA HIS A 191 19.96 8.85 -7.37
C HIS A 191 20.39 8.67 -5.91
N ILE A 192 21.68 8.85 -5.61
CA ILE A 192 22.23 8.74 -4.25
C ILE A 192 21.62 9.81 -3.33
N LEU A 193 21.48 11.05 -3.81
CA LEU A 193 20.85 12.14 -3.06
C LEU A 193 19.36 11.89 -2.79
N SER A 194 18.64 11.25 -3.71
CA SER A 194 17.24 10.86 -3.54
C SER A 194 17.10 9.77 -2.46
N ARG A 195 18.09 8.87 -2.34
CA ARG A 195 18.15 7.90 -1.23
C ARG A 195 18.40 8.59 0.11
N ASN A 196 19.43 9.44 0.20
CA ASN A 196 19.72 10.26 1.40
C ASN A 196 18.52 11.15 1.82
N LEU A 197 17.67 11.51 0.86
CA LEU A 197 16.47 12.30 1.09
C LEU A 197 15.36 11.45 1.75
N ILE A 198 15.12 10.21 1.27
CA ILE A 198 14.17 9.28 1.88
C ILE A 198 14.52 9.02 3.36
N GLU A 199 15.80 8.81 3.67
CA GLU A 199 16.34 8.65 5.03
C GLU A 199 15.95 9.77 6.02
N LYS A 200 15.50 10.95 5.52
CA LYS A 200 15.10 12.11 6.33
C LYS A 200 13.63 12.53 6.18
N VAL A 201 12.89 11.79 5.36
CA VAL A 201 11.54 12.16 4.91
C VAL A 201 10.53 11.05 5.19
N ASP A 202 10.92 9.79 4.92
CA ASP A 202 10.06 8.63 5.15
C ASP A 202 10.89 7.47 5.71
N LEU A 203 10.91 7.39 7.04
CA LEU A 203 11.52 6.31 7.81
C LEU A 203 11.01 4.91 7.41
N TYR A 204 9.78 4.81 6.91
CA TYR A 204 9.20 3.54 6.49
C TYR A 204 9.83 3.03 5.19
N GLN A 205 10.02 3.92 4.19
CA GLN A 205 10.73 3.55 2.96
C GLN A 205 12.22 3.36 3.19
N GLU A 206 12.85 4.09 4.13
CA GLU A 206 14.24 3.80 4.49
C GLU A 206 14.37 2.41 5.12
N ALA A 207 13.48 2.02 6.04
CA ALA A 207 13.44 0.67 6.58
C ALA A 207 13.26 -0.39 5.47
N ILE A 208 12.38 -0.16 4.49
CA ILE A 208 12.25 -1.03 3.31
C ILE A 208 13.53 -1.09 2.46
N ALA A 209 14.20 0.05 2.23
CA ALA A 209 15.44 0.12 1.46
C ALA A 209 16.57 -0.64 2.17
N LEU A 210 16.65 -0.54 3.50
CA LEU A 210 17.58 -1.30 4.33
C LEU A 210 17.29 -2.80 4.29
N ILE A 211 16.02 -3.22 4.31
CA ILE A 211 15.62 -4.63 4.16
C ILE A 211 16.05 -5.21 2.80
N LYS A 212 15.87 -4.45 1.70
CA LYS A 212 16.33 -4.85 0.35
C LYS A 212 17.85 -5.03 0.28
N ASP A 213 18.60 -4.21 1.02
CA ASP A 213 20.06 -4.30 1.14
C ASP A 213 20.50 -5.33 2.21
N GLU A 214 19.59 -6.16 2.72
CA GLU A 214 19.81 -7.16 3.79
C GLU A 214 20.31 -6.58 5.13
N ARG A 215 20.18 -5.26 5.32
CA ARG A 215 20.56 -4.52 6.54
C ARG A 215 19.45 -4.57 7.60
N TYR A 216 19.04 -5.79 7.94
CA TYR A 216 17.91 -6.08 8.84
C TYR A 216 18.02 -5.45 10.23
N ALA A 217 19.24 -5.25 10.76
CA ALA A 217 19.44 -4.61 12.06
C ALA A 217 19.13 -3.11 12.03
N ASP A 218 19.69 -2.40 11.04
CA ASP A 218 19.46 -0.96 10.86
C ASP A 218 17.98 -0.66 10.56
N ALA A 219 17.32 -1.52 9.78
CA ALA A 219 15.88 -1.43 9.52
C ALA A 219 15.04 -1.68 10.78
N GLU A 220 15.49 -2.56 11.67
CA GLU A 220 14.84 -2.90 12.93
C GLU A 220 14.89 -1.73 13.93
N ASP A 221 16.01 -1.01 14.01
CA ASP A 221 16.15 0.20 14.83
C ASP A 221 15.18 1.30 14.38
N ILE A 222 15.09 1.56 13.06
CA ILE A 222 14.15 2.56 12.50
C ILE A 222 12.69 2.17 12.77
N ILE A 223 12.35 0.87 12.68
CA ILE A 223 11.01 0.38 12.98
C ILE A 223 10.65 0.54 14.46
N ASP A 224 11.61 0.33 15.37
CA ASP A 224 11.38 0.56 16.80
C ASP A 224 11.28 2.07 17.14
N GLU A 225 12.01 2.95 16.45
CA GLU A 225 11.80 4.41 16.51
C GLU A 225 10.37 4.79 16.06
N MET A 226 9.93 4.33 14.88
CA MET A 226 8.57 4.56 14.38
C MET A 226 7.51 4.03 15.36
N ARG A 227 7.69 2.82 15.89
CA ARG A 227 6.75 2.22 16.85
C ARG A 227 6.68 3.00 18.17
N SER A 228 7.79 3.61 18.61
CA SER A 228 7.82 4.44 19.82
C SER A 228 7.15 5.81 19.68
N THR A 229 7.03 6.31 18.45
CA THR A 229 6.50 7.65 18.13
C THR A 229 5.05 7.62 17.63
N LEU A 230 4.61 6.51 17.03
CA LEU A 230 3.25 6.36 16.52
C LEU A 230 2.20 6.15 17.62
N PRO A 231 1.00 6.76 17.52
CA PRO A 231 -0.12 6.45 18.39
C PRO A 231 -0.54 4.98 18.29
N SER A 232 -0.91 4.38 19.43
CA SER A 232 -1.29 2.96 19.58
C SER A 232 -2.55 2.51 18.81
N LYS A 233 -3.22 3.44 18.11
CA LYS A 233 -4.40 3.21 17.26
C LYS A 233 -4.25 3.85 15.88
N SER A 234 -3.03 4.08 15.40
CA SER A 234 -2.79 4.58 14.06
C SER A 234 -2.72 3.44 13.05
N ASP A 235 -3.31 3.60 11.86
CA ASP A 235 -3.26 2.58 10.80
C ASP A 235 -1.81 2.29 10.36
N ARG A 236 -0.95 3.32 10.48
CA ARG A 236 0.51 3.21 10.28
C ARG A 236 1.18 2.23 11.24
N LEU A 237 0.68 2.05 12.46
CA LEU A 237 1.21 1.05 13.39
C LEU A 237 1.05 -0.37 12.83
N GLY A 238 -0.08 -0.68 12.20
CA GLY A 238 -0.28 -1.96 11.51
C GLY A 238 0.76 -2.19 10.41
N ALA A 239 1.06 -1.16 9.62
CA ALA A 239 2.07 -1.23 8.58
C ALA A 239 3.51 -1.42 9.12
N VAL A 240 3.84 -0.75 10.23
CA VAL A 240 5.14 -0.87 10.93
C VAL A 240 5.29 -2.24 11.59
N LEU A 241 4.23 -2.78 12.20
CA LEU A 241 4.20 -4.13 12.74
C LEU A 241 4.33 -5.20 11.64
N ASN A 242 3.67 -5.02 10.48
CA ASN A 242 3.87 -5.90 9.32
C ASN A 242 5.35 -5.94 8.90
N LEU A 243 6.00 -4.78 8.82
CA LEU A 243 7.41 -4.70 8.43
C LEU A 243 8.33 -5.33 9.49
N LYS A 244 8.02 -5.18 10.79
CA LYS A 244 8.72 -5.89 11.88
C LYS A 244 8.58 -7.41 11.76
N GLY A 245 7.38 -7.90 11.42
CA GLY A 245 7.13 -9.31 11.11
C GLY A 245 8.01 -9.81 9.95
N TYR A 246 8.05 -9.05 8.86
CA TYR A 246 8.86 -9.36 7.69
C TYR A 246 10.35 -9.43 8.01
N ILE A 247 10.89 -8.46 8.76
CA ILE A 247 12.28 -8.50 9.23
C ILE A 247 12.55 -9.78 9.99
N VAL A 248 11.71 -10.11 10.98
CA VAL A 248 11.96 -11.28 11.83
C VAL A 248 11.92 -12.58 11.03
N GLU A 249 11.03 -12.69 10.05
CA GLU A 249 10.92 -13.83 9.13
C GLU A 249 12.18 -14.01 8.26
N HIS A 250 12.69 -12.93 7.66
CA HIS A 250 13.75 -12.97 6.64
C HIS A 250 15.17 -12.74 7.18
N LYS A 251 15.32 -12.17 8.39
CA LYS A 251 16.62 -11.91 9.02
C LYS A 251 17.40 -13.22 9.15
N PRO A 252 18.61 -13.33 8.56
CA PRO A 252 19.39 -14.57 8.57
C PRO A 252 19.56 -15.10 9.99
N TYR A 253 19.07 -16.32 10.24
CA TYR A 253 19.20 -16.93 11.55
C TYR A 253 20.67 -17.24 11.83
N VAL A 254 21.30 -16.43 12.67
CA VAL A 254 22.61 -16.73 13.24
C VAL A 254 22.41 -17.96 14.12
N ALA A 255 22.78 -19.12 13.59
CA ALA A 255 22.61 -20.41 14.27
C ALA A 255 23.34 -20.38 15.61
N THR A 256 22.58 -20.29 16.70
CA THR A 256 23.16 -20.44 18.03
C THR A 256 23.65 -21.89 18.16
N PRO A 257 24.84 -22.17 18.72
CA PRO A 257 25.37 -23.54 18.79
C PRO A 257 24.49 -24.57 19.54
N ALA A 258 23.44 -24.11 20.23
CA ALA A 258 22.46 -24.94 20.91
C ALA A 258 21.30 -25.44 20.02
N SER A 259 21.01 -24.79 18.88
CA SER A 259 19.96 -25.22 17.96
C SER A 259 20.49 -26.27 16.98
N ASN A 260 20.51 -27.53 17.41
CA ASN A 260 20.93 -28.66 16.60
C ASN A 260 19.85 -28.94 15.52
N LEU A 261 19.99 -28.31 14.34
CA LEU A 261 18.94 -28.14 13.31
C LEU A 261 18.44 -29.43 12.63
N ASN A 262 18.91 -30.61 13.04
CA ASN A 262 18.58 -31.90 12.42
C ASN A 262 17.22 -32.48 12.88
N SER A 263 16.40 -31.72 13.59
CA SER A 263 15.00 -32.05 13.85
C SER A 263 14.08 -31.22 12.92
N PRO A 264 13.55 -31.78 11.82
CA PRO A 264 12.63 -31.09 10.91
C PRO A 264 11.22 -30.87 11.53
N LYS A 265 11.10 -30.82 12.87
CA LYS A 265 9.85 -30.71 13.62
C LYS A 265 9.75 -29.45 14.49
N SER A 266 10.85 -28.75 14.76
CA SER A 266 10.80 -27.47 15.49
C SER A 266 10.81 -26.32 14.50
N GLU A 267 9.70 -25.60 14.43
CA GLU A 267 9.62 -24.33 13.73
C GLU A 267 10.69 -23.35 14.25
N PRO A 268 11.41 -22.61 13.38
CA PRO A 268 12.34 -21.58 13.82
C PRO A 268 11.64 -20.56 14.72
N ALA A 269 12.25 -20.23 15.87
CA ALA A 269 11.66 -19.32 16.85
C ALA A 269 11.26 -17.95 16.25
N ASN A 270 12.00 -17.50 15.24
CA ASN A 270 11.69 -16.31 14.45
C ASN A 270 10.29 -16.35 13.81
N LEU A 271 9.87 -17.45 13.17
CA LEU A 271 8.57 -17.52 12.51
C LEU A 271 7.42 -17.38 13.51
N ALA A 272 7.57 -17.96 14.71
CA ALA A 272 6.60 -17.79 15.79
C ALA A 272 6.51 -16.34 16.32
N ILE A 273 7.58 -15.55 16.21
CA ILE A 273 7.59 -14.12 16.55
C ILE A 273 7.02 -13.30 15.38
N ALA A 274 7.40 -13.59 14.14
CA ALA A 274 6.88 -12.94 12.93
C ALA A 274 5.35 -13.05 12.85
N ARG A 275 4.79 -14.23 13.14
CA ARG A 275 3.33 -14.42 13.27
C ARG A 275 2.66 -13.48 14.26
N ARG A 276 3.28 -13.24 15.42
CA ARG A 276 2.70 -12.33 16.43
C ARG A 276 2.62 -10.92 15.87
N TYR A 277 3.68 -10.45 15.23
CA TYR A 277 3.69 -9.15 14.57
C TYR A 277 2.67 -9.06 13.42
N TYR A 278 2.53 -10.10 12.59
CA TYR A 278 1.54 -10.11 11.51
C TYR A 278 0.09 -10.16 12.02
N ALA A 279 -0.18 -10.89 13.10
CA ALA A 279 -1.49 -10.94 13.75
C ALA A 279 -1.82 -9.64 14.51
N GLU A 280 -0.84 -9.01 15.14
CA GLU A 280 -1.01 -7.70 15.81
C GLU A 280 -1.20 -6.57 14.79
N ALA A 281 -0.52 -6.65 13.63
CA ALA A 281 -0.68 -5.72 12.53
C ALA A 281 -2.11 -5.71 11.94
N ASN A 282 -2.73 -6.88 11.82
CA ASN A 282 -4.11 -7.10 11.34
C ASN A 282 -4.51 -6.24 10.11
N THR A 283 -3.62 -6.19 9.11
CA THR A 283 -3.86 -5.58 7.79
C THR A 283 -4.08 -6.68 6.75
N SER A 284 -4.67 -6.35 5.59
CA SER A 284 -4.81 -7.31 4.48
C SER A 284 -3.47 -7.96 4.10
N ILE A 285 -2.40 -7.16 4.01
CA ILE A 285 -1.06 -7.65 3.68
C ILE A 285 -0.47 -8.51 4.80
N SER A 286 -0.61 -8.12 6.07
CA SER A 286 -0.08 -8.92 7.17
C SER A 286 -0.84 -10.23 7.37
N LEU A 287 -2.14 -10.26 7.10
CA LEU A 287 -2.94 -11.50 7.04
C LEU A 287 -2.55 -12.37 5.84
N THR A 288 -2.20 -11.79 4.70
CA THR A 288 -1.63 -12.53 3.56
C THR A 288 -0.28 -13.16 3.93
N ASN A 289 0.62 -12.42 4.58
CA ASN A 289 1.89 -12.95 5.09
C ASN A 289 1.68 -14.06 6.13
N LEU A 290 0.71 -13.89 7.04
CA LEU A 290 0.34 -14.90 8.03
C LEU A 290 -0.23 -16.17 7.37
N GLY A 291 -1.04 -16.02 6.31
CA GLY A 291 -1.52 -17.12 5.47
C GLY A 291 -0.38 -17.87 4.78
N ASN A 292 0.65 -17.17 4.30
CA ASN A 292 1.86 -17.78 3.73
C ASN A 292 2.63 -18.60 4.78
N LEU A 293 2.79 -18.08 6.01
CA LEU A 293 3.44 -18.82 7.11
C LEU A 293 2.67 -20.10 7.50
N GLU A 294 1.34 -20.04 7.57
CA GLU A 294 0.51 -21.21 7.87
C GLU A 294 0.41 -22.18 6.67
N THR A 295 0.59 -21.69 5.44
CA THR A 295 0.74 -22.53 4.22
C THR A 295 1.98 -23.41 4.31
N ASN A 296 3.11 -22.86 4.75
CA ASN A 296 4.32 -23.66 5.01
C ASN A 296 4.04 -24.76 6.07
N ARG A 297 3.30 -24.44 7.13
CA ARG A 297 2.93 -25.42 8.17
C ARG A 297 1.96 -26.47 7.65
N CYS A 298 0.99 -26.11 6.82
CA CYS A 298 0.11 -27.03 6.07
C CYS A 298 0.93 -28.06 5.28
N TRP A 299 1.98 -27.64 4.55
CA TRP A 299 2.79 -28.57 3.75
C TRP A 299 3.69 -29.50 4.57
N TYR A 300 4.30 -29.01 5.64
CA TYR A 300 5.24 -29.80 6.46
C TYR A 300 4.60 -30.53 7.65
N ALA A 301 3.31 -30.32 7.92
CA ALA A 301 2.60 -30.97 9.02
C ALA A 301 2.38 -32.48 8.82
N SER A 302 2.20 -33.17 9.97
CA SER A 302 1.69 -34.55 9.99
C SER A 302 0.29 -34.61 9.38
N GLU A 303 -0.09 -35.78 8.89
CA GLU A 303 -1.43 -35.99 8.30
C GLU A 303 -2.57 -35.60 9.26
N GLU A 304 -2.40 -35.90 10.55
CA GLU A 304 -3.32 -35.53 11.65
C GLU A 304 -3.50 -34.01 11.83
N THR A 305 -2.46 -33.21 11.58
CA THR A 305 -2.47 -31.75 11.85
C THR A 305 -2.51 -30.90 10.59
N ARG A 306 -2.33 -31.51 9.41
CA ARG A 306 -2.31 -30.84 8.11
C ARG A 306 -3.57 -30.02 7.86
N GLU A 307 -4.75 -30.64 7.94
CA GLU A 307 -6.01 -29.96 7.61
C GLU A 307 -6.28 -28.77 8.56
N TYR A 308 -5.82 -28.81 9.81
CA TYR A 308 -5.88 -27.67 10.73
C TYR A 308 -5.06 -26.48 10.22
N TYR A 309 -3.78 -26.67 9.88
CA TYR A 309 -2.95 -25.57 9.36
C TYR A 309 -3.40 -25.10 7.98
N CYS A 310 -3.87 -26.00 7.11
CA CYS A 310 -4.43 -25.59 5.82
C CYS A 310 -5.71 -24.76 6.00
N SER A 311 -6.57 -25.12 6.96
CA SER A 311 -7.77 -24.33 7.28
C SER A 311 -7.41 -22.96 7.88
N LEU A 312 -6.35 -22.89 8.69
CA LEU A 312 -5.87 -21.65 9.27
C LEU A 312 -5.24 -20.71 8.22
N ALA A 313 -4.47 -21.26 7.27
CA ALA A 313 -3.96 -20.51 6.12
C ALA A 313 -5.11 -19.94 5.27
N GLU A 314 -6.10 -20.77 4.93
CA GLU A 314 -7.28 -20.35 4.17
C GLU A 314 -8.05 -19.24 4.90
N HIS A 315 -8.24 -19.37 6.23
CA HIS A 315 -8.89 -18.36 7.05
C HIS A 315 -8.16 -17.01 7.00
N HIS A 316 -6.84 -16.99 7.12
CA HIS A 316 -6.07 -15.75 7.05
C HIS A 316 -6.11 -15.09 5.66
N PHE A 317 -6.05 -15.87 4.58
CA PHE A 317 -6.22 -15.33 3.22
C PHE A 317 -7.64 -14.79 2.96
N ARG A 318 -8.69 -15.47 3.43
CA ARG A 318 -10.08 -14.96 3.33
C ARG A 318 -10.27 -13.70 4.16
N ALA A 319 -9.74 -13.65 5.39
CA ALA A 319 -9.75 -12.44 6.22
C ALA A 319 -8.96 -11.27 5.59
N ALA A 320 -7.88 -11.55 4.84
CA ALA A 320 -7.17 -10.53 4.07
C ALA A 320 -8.04 -9.91 2.96
N ILE A 321 -8.86 -10.72 2.29
CA ILE A 321 -9.83 -10.27 1.28
C ILE A 321 -11.01 -9.54 1.95
N GLU A 322 -11.49 -9.99 3.10
CA GLU A 322 -12.56 -9.31 3.85
C GLU A 322 -12.14 -7.89 4.30
N LEU A 323 -10.86 -7.69 4.65
CA LEU A 323 -10.32 -6.36 4.99
C LEU A 323 -10.07 -5.45 3.78
N ALA A 324 -9.77 -6.02 2.61
CA ALA A 324 -9.52 -5.26 1.38
C ALA A 324 -9.98 -6.07 0.15
N PRO A 325 -11.29 -6.05 -0.20
CA PRO A 325 -11.84 -6.81 -1.32
C PRO A 325 -11.28 -6.39 -2.70
N GLU A 326 -10.67 -5.21 -2.78
CA GLU A 326 -9.96 -4.69 -3.96
C GLU A 326 -8.48 -5.11 -4.02
N SER A 327 -7.99 -5.90 -3.06
CA SER A 327 -6.61 -6.39 -3.02
C SER A 327 -6.39 -7.55 -4.00
N ALA A 328 -5.92 -7.22 -5.21
CA ALA A 328 -5.51 -8.21 -6.22
C ALA A 328 -4.49 -9.22 -5.67
N ASP A 329 -3.60 -8.79 -4.77
CA ASP A 329 -2.61 -9.65 -4.12
C ASP A 329 -3.24 -10.67 -3.17
N ALA A 330 -4.23 -10.26 -2.36
CA ALA A 330 -4.90 -11.17 -1.43
C ALA A 330 -5.68 -12.27 -2.17
N HIS A 331 -6.40 -11.89 -3.24
CA HIS A 331 -7.05 -12.82 -4.16
C HIS A 331 -6.04 -13.75 -4.84
N TYR A 332 -4.93 -13.22 -5.37
CA TYR A 332 -3.87 -14.02 -5.98
C TYR A 332 -3.26 -15.04 -5.00
N SER A 333 -2.98 -14.63 -3.76
CA SER A 333 -2.44 -15.51 -2.73
C SER A 333 -3.41 -16.62 -2.31
N LEU A 334 -4.71 -16.31 -2.14
CA LEU A 334 -5.73 -17.34 -1.89
C LEU A 334 -5.84 -18.31 -3.08
N GLY A 335 -5.82 -17.80 -4.31
CA GLY A 335 -5.85 -18.60 -5.53
C GLY A 335 -4.69 -19.60 -5.62
N ASN A 336 -3.45 -19.14 -5.35
CA ASN A 336 -2.27 -20.00 -5.28
C ASN A 336 -2.40 -21.08 -4.19
N PHE A 337 -2.82 -20.69 -2.98
CA PHE A 337 -2.99 -21.64 -1.89
C PHE A 337 -4.02 -22.73 -2.20
N LEU A 338 -5.17 -22.36 -2.80
CA LEU A 338 -6.20 -23.30 -3.21
C LEU A 338 -5.73 -24.22 -4.34
N TYR A 339 -4.98 -23.68 -5.32
CA TYR A 339 -4.32 -24.45 -6.37
C TYR A 339 -3.34 -25.48 -5.78
N ASP A 340 -2.50 -25.08 -4.82
CA ASP A 340 -1.53 -25.97 -4.18
C ASP A 340 -2.21 -27.04 -3.30
N ARG A 341 -3.33 -26.72 -2.62
CA ARG A 341 -4.17 -27.73 -1.94
C ARG A 341 -4.72 -28.73 -2.96
N ALA A 342 -5.27 -28.26 -4.07
CA ALA A 342 -5.80 -29.15 -5.11
C ALA A 342 -4.71 -30.05 -5.70
N PHE A 343 -3.54 -29.49 -5.97
CA PHE A 343 -2.36 -30.22 -6.45
C PHE A 343 -1.89 -31.31 -5.47
N ASN A 344 -2.16 -31.15 -4.17
CA ASN A 344 -1.80 -32.14 -3.15
C ASN A 344 -2.89 -33.18 -2.80
N VAL A 345 -4.15 -32.92 -3.15
CA VAL A 345 -5.31 -33.81 -2.88
C VAL A 345 -5.57 -34.74 -4.07
N CYS A 346 -5.78 -36.04 -3.82
CA CYS A 346 -6.08 -37.04 -4.87
C CYS A 346 -7.57 -37.39 -5.01
N ALA A 347 -8.43 -36.89 -4.11
CA ALA A 347 -9.89 -37.04 -4.21
C ALA A 347 -10.45 -36.15 -5.34
N PRO A 348 -11.11 -36.69 -6.38
CA PRO A 348 -11.53 -35.90 -7.55
C PRO A 348 -12.48 -34.74 -7.20
N GLY A 349 -13.53 -34.98 -6.41
CA GLY A 349 -14.50 -33.94 -6.04
C GLY A 349 -13.85 -32.74 -5.33
N LYS A 350 -13.07 -32.99 -4.27
CA LYS A 350 -12.33 -31.94 -3.55
C LYS A 350 -11.27 -31.25 -4.42
N THR A 351 -10.67 -31.97 -5.38
CA THR A 351 -9.76 -31.38 -6.38
C THR A 351 -10.48 -30.38 -7.27
N THR A 352 -11.61 -30.78 -7.88
CA THR A 352 -12.41 -29.91 -8.76
C THR A 352 -12.97 -28.71 -8.01
N GLU A 353 -13.44 -28.90 -6.78
CA GLU A 353 -13.91 -27.83 -5.90
C GLU A 353 -12.81 -26.78 -5.65
N LEU A 354 -11.63 -27.21 -5.17
CA LEU A 354 -10.51 -26.32 -4.86
C LEU A 354 -9.99 -25.59 -6.11
N LEU A 355 -9.96 -26.24 -7.28
CA LEU A 355 -9.55 -25.59 -8.53
C LEU A 355 -10.60 -24.61 -9.04
N GLY A 356 -11.89 -24.91 -8.88
CA GLY A 356 -12.99 -23.98 -9.18
C GLY A 356 -12.91 -22.72 -8.33
N GLN A 357 -12.60 -22.85 -7.03
CA GLN A 357 -12.34 -21.70 -6.15
C GLN A 357 -11.06 -20.95 -6.57
N ALA A 358 -9.94 -21.65 -6.79
CA ALA A 358 -8.68 -21.01 -7.23
C ALA A 358 -8.87 -20.17 -8.50
N VAL A 359 -9.63 -20.69 -9.48
CA VAL A 359 -10.01 -19.99 -10.70
C VAL A 359 -10.84 -18.74 -10.43
N GLN A 360 -11.77 -18.75 -9.46
CA GLN A 360 -12.55 -17.56 -9.08
C GLN A 360 -11.63 -16.47 -8.50
N GLU A 361 -10.72 -16.84 -7.60
CA GLU A 361 -9.79 -15.92 -6.96
C GLU A 361 -8.78 -15.34 -7.95
N PHE A 362 -8.20 -16.16 -8.85
CA PHE A 362 -7.34 -15.65 -9.92
C PHE A 362 -8.09 -14.73 -10.89
N ASN A 363 -9.37 -15.01 -11.17
CA ASN A 363 -10.18 -14.12 -12.01
C ASN A 363 -10.45 -12.76 -11.30
N ALA A 364 -10.74 -12.77 -9.99
CA ALA A 364 -10.88 -11.54 -9.22
C ALA A 364 -9.59 -10.73 -9.20
N ALA A 365 -8.45 -11.38 -8.93
CA ALA A 365 -7.13 -10.75 -9.00
C ALA A 365 -6.85 -10.12 -10.39
N MET A 366 -7.14 -10.83 -11.48
CA MET A 366 -6.99 -10.32 -12.86
C MET A 366 -7.92 -9.14 -13.21
N GLN A 367 -9.07 -9.02 -12.55
CA GLN A 367 -10.01 -7.90 -12.76
C GLN A 367 -9.57 -6.64 -11.99
N LEU A 368 -8.84 -6.82 -10.88
CA LEU A 368 -8.32 -5.75 -10.03
C LEU A 368 -6.94 -5.25 -10.49
N ASP A 369 -6.05 -6.16 -10.87
CA ASP A 369 -4.75 -5.87 -11.49
C ASP A 369 -4.50 -6.82 -12.67
N ASP A 370 -4.69 -6.29 -13.87
CA ASP A 370 -4.45 -7.04 -15.11
C ASP A 370 -2.97 -7.07 -15.52
N THR A 371 -2.04 -6.48 -14.76
CA THR A 371 -0.61 -6.36 -15.14
C THR A 371 0.24 -7.53 -14.64
N LYS A 372 -0.15 -8.15 -13.52
CA LYS A 372 0.62 -9.20 -12.83
C LYS A 372 0.68 -10.51 -13.62
N ALA A 373 1.88 -10.90 -14.07
CA ALA A 373 2.09 -12.04 -14.95
C ALA A 373 1.76 -13.39 -14.28
N GLU A 374 2.06 -13.51 -12.99
CA GLU A 374 1.87 -14.70 -12.17
C GLU A 374 0.39 -15.07 -12.04
N THR A 375 -0.52 -14.10 -11.99
CA THR A 375 -1.97 -14.38 -11.90
C THR A 375 -2.48 -15.10 -13.15
N TYR A 376 -1.96 -14.73 -14.33
CA TYR A 376 -2.25 -15.42 -15.58
C TYR A 376 -1.65 -16.84 -15.60
N GLN A 377 -0.46 -17.03 -15.02
CA GLN A 377 0.14 -18.36 -14.86
C GLN A 377 -0.71 -19.25 -13.93
N GLY A 378 -1.09 -18.74 -12.74
CA GLY A 378 -1.92 -19.45 -11.77
C GLY A 378 -3.28 -19.84 -12.35
N MET A 379 -3.95 -18.93 -13.06
CA MET A 379 -5.16 -19.21 -13.83
C MET A 379 -4.96 -20.35 -14.84
N ALA A 380 -3.89 -20.30 -15.63
CA ALA A 380 -3.61 -21.31 -16.65
C ALA A 380 -3.36 -22.70 -16.01
N LEU A 381 -2.58 -22.74 -14.94
CA LEU A 381 -2.28 -23.94 -14.16
C LEU A 381 -3.53 -24.55 -13.52
N ALA A 382 -4.38 -23.73 -12.90
CA ALA A 382 -5.61 -24.18 -12.26
C ALA A 382 -6.62 -24.75 -13.28
N ARG A 383 -6.78 -24.08 -14.43
CA ARG A 383 -7.62 -24.58 -15.54
C ARG A 383 -7.08 -25.87 -16.14
N TYR A 384 -5.75 -25.96 -16.33
CA TYR A 384 -5.09 -27.16 -16.85
C TYR A 384 -5.29 -28.38 -15.94
N LEU A 385 -5.09 -28.23 -14.62
CA LEU A 385 -5.32 -29.31 -13.66
C LEU A 385 -6.80 -29.63 -13.44
N GLY A 386 -7.70 -28.66 -13.64
CA GLY A 386 -9.14 -28.81 -13.40
C GLY A 386 -9.78 -29.84 -14.34
N ASN A 387 -9.17 -30.05 -15.51
CA ASN A 387 -9.67 -30.92 -16.57
C ASN A 387 -11.15 -30.62 -16.92
N GLU A 388 -11.55 -29.36 -16.75
CA GLU A 388 -12.78 -28.82 -17.32
C GLU A 388 -12.72 -28.93 -18.85
N PRO A 389 -13.86 -28.96 -19.57
CA PRO A 389 -13.90 -28.91 -21.04
C PRO A 389 -13.51 -27.54 -21.63
N VAL A 390 -12.55 -26.87 -21.00
CA VAL A 390 -11.88 -25.66 -21.48
C VAL A 390 -10.91 -26.09 -22.58
N SER A 391 -11.01 -25.47 -23.76
CA SER A 391 -10.10 -25.78 -24.86
C SER A 391 -8.64 -25.50 -24.45
N HIS A 392 -7.70 -26.36 -24.87
CA HIS A 392 -6.27 -26.14 -24.64
C HIS A 392 -5.81 -24.75 -25.13
N ASP A 393 -6.49 -24.19 -26.13
CA ASP A 393 -6.27 -22.84 -26.65
C ASP A 393 -6.48 -21.73 -25.61
N ILE A 394 -7.42 -21.89 -24.66
CA ILE A 394 -7.64 -20.93 -23.57
C ILE A 394 -6.48 -20.99 -22.57
N VAL A 395 -6.04 -22.20 -22.19
CA VAL A 395 -4.89 -22.41 -21.30
C VAL A 395 -3.61 -21.83 -21.94
N LEU A 396 -3.36 -22.12 -23.22
CA LEU A 396 -2.29 -21.52 -24.02
C LEU A 396 -2.39 -19.99 -24.07
N GLY A 397 -3.61 -19.45 -24.18
CA GLY A 397 -3.90 -18.02 -24.13
C GLY A 397 -3.44 -17.36 -22.83
N TYR A 398 -3.70 -17.99 -21.69
CA TYR A 398 -3.26 -17.51 -20.38
C TYR A 398 -1.73 -17.58 -20.21
N PHE A 399 -1.06 -18.68 -20.58
CA PHE A 399 0.42 -18.72 -20.55
C PHE A 399 1.08 -17.72 -21.51
N ALA A 400 0.49 -17.49 -22.68
CA ALA A 400 0.94 -16.43 -23.60
C ALA A 400 0.66 -15.02 -23.05
N ALA A 401 -0.36 -14.84 -22.23
CA ALA A 401 -0.63 -13.59 -21.53
C ALA A 401 0.36 -13.33 -20.38
N ALA A 402 0.74 -14.37 -19.61
CA ALA A 402 1.81 -14.30 -18.60
C ALA A 402 3.16 -13.95 -19.24
N SER A 403 3.59 -14.72 -20.25
CA SER A 403 4.88 -14.53 -20.94
C SER A 403 5.01 -13.20 -21.70
N ARG A 404 3.90 -12.49 -21.98
CA ARG A 404 3.95 -11.13 -22.56
C ARG A 404 4.10 -10.03 -21.51
N ARG A 405 3.62 -10.27 -20.28
CA ARG A 405 3.72 -9.34 -19.15
C ARG A 405 5.10 -9.36 -18.52
N ASP A 406 5.65 -10.56 -18.36
CA ASP A 406 7.06 -10.76 -18.05
C ASP A 406 7.71 -11.64 -19.13
N SER A 407 8.37 -10.96 -20.08
CA SER A 407 9.16 -11.62 -21.13
C SER A 407 10.52 -12.12 -20.62
N SER A 408 11.00 -11.61 -19.48
CA SER A 408 12.27 -12.01 -18.87
C SER A 408 12.18 -13.39 -18.22
N ASN A 409 11.01 -13.73 -17.63
CA ASN A 409 10.78 -15.00 -16.98
C ASN A 409 10.79 -16.18 -17.98
N ASN A 410 11.82 -17.03 -17.87
CA ASN A 410 11.99 -18.20 -18.70
C ASN A 410 10.94 -19.30 -18.41
N SER A 411 10.40 -19.40 -17.19
CA SER A 411 9.43 -20.45 -16.85
C SER A 411 8.12 -20.28 -17.62
N PHE A 412 7.59 -19.05 -17.72
CA PHE A 412 6.38 -18.78 -18.51
C PHE A 412 6.56 -19.17 -19.99
N ARG A 413 7.76 -18.93 -20.56
CA ARG A 413 8.11 -19.33 -21.92
C ARG A 413 8.27 -20.85 -22.06
N ASN A 414 8.87 -21.52 -21.09
CA ASN A 414 9.02 -22.97 -21.08
C ASN A 414 7.66 -23.68 -20.98
N GLN A 415 6.78 -23.24 -20.09
CA GLN A 415 5.44 -23.79 -19.89
C GLN A 415 4.53 -23.57 -21.12
N LEU A 416 4.59 -22.39 -21.74
CA LEU A 416 3.93 -22.12 -23.01
C LEU A 416 4.44 -23.02 -24.15
N SER A 417 5.76 -23.24 -24.22
CA SER A 417 6.37 -24.08 -25.25
C SER A 417 6.01 -25.56 -25.06
N PHE A 418 6.01 -26.05 -23.81
CA PHE A 418 5.56 -27.39 -23.46
C PHE A 418 4.11 -27.65 -23.92
N LEU A 419 3.17 -26.76 -23.58
CA LEU A 419 1.75 -26.97 -23.93
C LEU A 419 1.48 -26.90 -25.43
N ARG A 420 2.32 -26.21 -26.21
CA ARG A 420 2.26 -26.27 -27.68
C ARG A 420 2.69 -27.65 -28.18
N LEU A 421 3.80 -28.17 -27.65
CA LEU A 421 4.26 -29.54 -27.96
C LEU A 421 3.21 -30.58 -27.55
N GLU A 422 2.58 -30.46 -26.38
CA GLU A 422 1.51 -31.37 -25.93
C GLU A 422 0.25 -31.29 -26.81
N LYS A 423 -0.10 -30.11 -27.32
CA LYS A 423 -1.20 -29.96 -28.28
C LYS A 423 -0.90 -30.62 -29.64
N ASP A 424 0.33 -30.50 -30.12
CA ASP A 424 0.73 -30.99 -31.44
C ASP A 424 1.06 -32.51 -31.43
N LEU A 425 1.60 -33.02 -30.32
CA LEU A 425 1.98 -34.43 -30.14
C LEU A 425 0.86 -35.22 -29.47
N ARG A 426 0.19 -36.08 -30.24
CA ARG A 426 -0.88 -36.98 -29.75
C ARG A 426 -0.42 -38.04 -28.73
N ASP A 427 0.88 -38.17 -28.47
CA ASP A 427 1.46 -39.16 -27.55
C ASP A 427 2.42 -38.49 -26.55
N PRO A 428 2.05 -38.39 -25.25
CA PRO A 428 2.89 -37.83 -24.20
C PRO A 428 4.24 -38.53 -23.98
N SER A 429 4.38 -39.79 -24.43
CA SER A 429 5.64 -40.54 -24.32
C SER A 429 6.71 -40.06 -25.32
N THR A 430 6.29 -39.40 -26.41
CA THR A 430 7.18 -38.76 -27.37
C THR A 430 7.74 -37.45 -26.80
N LEU A 431 6.91 -36.63 -26.12
CA LEU A 431 7.35 -35.38 -25.47
C LEU A 431 8.56 -35.59 -24.56
N LEU A 432 8.49 -36.59 -23.67
CA LEU A 432 9.54 -36.86 -22.69
C LEU A 432 10.91 -37.21 -23.30
N ARG A 433 10.96 -37.57 -24.60
CA ARG A 433 12.20 -37.83 -25.33
C ARG A 433 12.76 -36.60 -26.04
N GLU A 434 11.93 -35.62 -26.38
CA GLU A 434 12.32 -34.37 -27.05
C GLU A 434 12.60 -33.22 -26.08
N ILE A 435 12.01 -33.26 -24.88
CA ILE A 435 12.24 -32.30 -23.79
C ILE A 435 13.69 -32.14 -23.27
N PRO A 436 14.66 -33.09 -23.36
CA PRO A 436 15.99 -32.95 -22.75
C PRO A 436 16.83 -31.71 -23.12
N VAL A 437 16.43 -30.96 -24.15
CA VAL A 437 17.09 -29.72 -24.60
C VAL A 437 16.53 -28.48 -23.87
N LEU A 438 15.34 -28.58 -23.26
CA LEU A 438 14.74 -27.52 -22.44
C LEU A 438 15.01 -27.84 -20.96
N ASN A 439 15.58 -26.87 -20.24
CA ASN A 439 15.78 -26.96 -18.79
C ASN A 439 14.46 -27.38 -18.12
N PRO A 440 14.36 -28.57 -17.50
CA PRO A 440 13.08 -29.19 -17.19
C PRO A 440 12.28 -28.31 -16.23
N ASP A 441 11.17 -27.76 -16.72
CA ASP A 441 10.32 -26.90 -15.91
C ASP A 441 9.75 -27.72 -14.74
N PRO A 442 9.87 -27.25 -13.47
CA PRO A 442 9.39 -27.98 -12.30
C PRO A 442 7.93 -28.43 -12.42
N LEU A 443 7.11 -27.73 -13.20
CA LEU A 443 5.73 -28.09 -13.49
C LEU A 443 5.56 -29.53 -14.01
N LEU A 444 6.43 -30.00 -14.91
CA LEU A 444 6.26 -31.30 -15.57
C LEU A 444 6.55 -32.47 -14.64
N ASP A 445 7.67 -32.35 -13.93
CA ASP A 445 8.06 -33.27 -12.87
C ASP A 445 6.99 -33.30 -11.76
N ASN A 446 6.45 -32.14 -11.39
CA ASN A 446 5.31 -32.03 -10.48
C ASN A 446 4.05 -32.74 -11.00
N ILE A 447 3.58 -32.49 -12.23
CA ILE A 447 2.41 -33.18 -12.80
C ILE A 447 2.62 -34.70 -12.84
N ALA A 448 3.80 -35.17 -13.23
CA ALA A 448 4.16 -36.59 -13.24
C ALA A 448 4.13 -37.19 -11.82
N LYS A 449 4.76 -36.53 -10.85
CA LYS A 449 4.73 -36.90 -9.41
C LYS A 449 3.31 -36.94 -8.86
N ARG A 450 2.43 -35.99 -9.22
CA ARG A 450 1.02 -35.98 -8.82
C ARG A 450 0.27 -37.18 -9.41
N ARG A 451 0.47 -37.48 -10.69
CA ARG A 451 -0.16 -38.64 -11.37
C ARG A 451 0.25 -39.96 -10.72
N ASP A 452 1.53 -40.12 -10.38
CA ASP A 452 2.07 -41.30 -9.67
C ASP A 452 1.58 -41.38 -8.20
N LYS A 453 1.58 -40.27 -7.46
CA LYS A 453 1.01 -40.19 -6.11
C LYS A 453 -0.45 -40.64 -6.08
N CYS A 454 -1.27 -40.12 -6.99
CA CYS A 454 -2.71 -40.41 -7.02
C CYS A 454 -3.07 -41.76 -7.66
N SER A 455 -2.20 -42.37 -8.47
CA SER A 455 -2.40 -43.76 -8.93
C SER A 455 -2.11 -44.75 -7.81
N LYS A 456 -1.04 -44.53 -7.03
CA LYS A 456 -0.70 -45.32 -5.84
C LYS A 456 -1.77 -45.25 -4.77
N ASP A 457 -2.35 -44.07 -4.53
CA ASP A 457 -3.42 -43.89 -3.54
C ASP A 457 -4.68 -44.72 -3.89
N LYS A 458 -5.10 -44.72 -5.16
CA LYS A 458 -6.19 -45.58 -5.67
C LYS A 458 -5.93 -47.09 -5.55
N SER A 459 -4.67 -47.51 -5.41
CA SER A 459 -4.30 -48.93 -5.26
C SER A 459 -4.27 -49.41 -3.80
N ARG A 460 -4.42 -48.50 -2.83
CA ARG A 460 -4.57 -48.89 -1.42
C ARG A 460 -5.97 -49.47 -1.21
N PRO A 461 -6.12 -50.70 -0.70
CA PRO A 461 -7.43 -51.21 -0.35
C PRO A 461 -8.05 -50.31 0.72
N LEU A 462 -9.33 -49.98 0.56
CA LEU A 462 -10.11 -49.32 1.61
C LEU A 462 -10.10 -50.22 2.84
N VAL A 463 -9.34 -49.84 3.86
CA VAL A 463 -9.38 -50.49 5.16
C VAL A 463 -10.75 -50.16 5.76
N SER A 464 -11.66 -51.14 5.70
CA SER A 464 -12.98 -51.05 6.31
C SER A 464 -12.81 -50.96 7.83
N GLY A 465 -13.00 -49.74 8.37
CA GLY A 465 -13.20 -49.50 9.80
C GLY A 465 -14.67 -49.65 10.19
#